data_AF-K2GFT6-F1
#
_entry.id   AF-K2GFT6-F1
#
_cell.length_a   1.000
_cell.length_b   1.000
_cell.length_c   1.000
_cell.angle_alpha   90.00
_cell.angle_beta   90.00
_cell.angle_gamma   90.00
#
_symmetry.space_group_name_H-M   'P 1'
#
loop_
_entity.id
_entity.type
_entity.pdbx_description
1 polymer ?
#
loop_
_entity_poly.entity_id
_entity_poly.type
_entity_poly.pdbx_seq_one_letter_code
_entity_poly.pdbx_strand_id
1 'polypeptide(L)'
;MKRLTHSFFNRKTALVAQELLGKVLIYKNKDQIISGIIVETEAYIGPKDLASHASRGKTPRNEVMFGEAGHWYIYLIYGFYNCLNIVTEEKNYPAAVLIRAVEPLEGISLMEINRKTKKLENLTSPDLSGLV
;
A
#
# COMPACT_ATOMS: atom_id res chain seq x y z
N MET A 1 -4.77 17.69 -9.32
CA MET A 1 -5.03 16.23 -9.26
C MET A 1 -6.30 15.97 -8.47
N LYS A 2 -7.15 15.01 -8.87
CA LYS A 2 -8.39 14.67 -8.16
C LYS A 2 -8.14 13.46 -7.25
N ARG A 3 -8.53 13.54 -5.98
CA ARG A 3 -8.43 12.42 -5.03
C ARG A 3 -9.34 11.28 -5.48
N LEU A 4 -8.80 10.06 -5.47
CA LEU A 4 -9.59 8.84 -5.71
C LEU A 4 -10.61 8.65 -4.57
N THR A 5 -11.82 8.28 -4.94
CA THR A 5 -12.97 8.15 -4.01
C THR A 5 -13.25 6.69 -3.69
N HIS A 6 -14.11 6.45 -2.70
CA HIS A 6 -14.60 5.11 -2.34
C HIS A 6 -15.00 4.25 -3.56
N SER A 7 -15.72 4.85 -4.54
CA SER A 7 -16.13 4.16 -5.77
C SER A 7 -14.98 3.62 -6.63
N PHE A 8 -13.79 4.21 -6.55
CA PHE A 8 -12.61 3.68 -7.23
C PHE A 8 -12.11 2.38 -6.58
N PHE A 9 -12.17 2.30 -5.25
CA PHE A 9 -11.66 1.16 -4.47
C PHE A 9 -12.68 0.04 -4.31
N ASN A 10 -13.98 0.35 -4.31
CA ASN A 10 -15.07 -0.62 -4.20
C ASN A 10 -15.31 -1.34 -5.55
N ARG A 11 -14.28 -2.02 -6.05
CA ARG A 11 -14.24 -2.80 -7.30
C ARG A 11 -13.29 -3.98 -7.12
N LYS A 12 -13.33 -4.93 -8.06
CA LYS A 12 -12.46 -6.12 -8.08
C LYS A 12 -11.00 -5.74 -7.83
N THR A 13 -10.35 -6.38 -6.85
CA THR A 13 -9.00 -6.01 -6.40
C THR A 13 -7.96 -6.04 -7.52
N ALA A 14 -8.03 -7.03 -8.42
CA ALA A 14 -7.11 -7.12 -9.56
C ALA A 14 -7.19 -5.90 -10.49
N LEU A 15 -8.40 -5.39 -10.74
CA LEU A 15 -8.62 -4.18 -11.54
C LEU A 15 -8.06 -2.95 -10.81
N VAL A 16 -8.34 -2.83 -9.51
CA VAL A 16 -7.85 -1.71 -8.69
C VAL A 16 -6.32 -1.71 -8.65
N ALA A 17 -5.68 -2.87 -8.48
CA ALA A 17 -4.22 -2.99 -8.48
C ALA A 17 -3.61 -2.49 -9.78
N GLN A 18 -4.12 -2.95 -10.93
CA GLN A 18 -3.65 -2.50 -12.24
C GLN A 18 -3.88 -0.99 -12.46
N GLU A 19 -5.06 -0.48 -12.10
CA GLU A 19 -5.38 0.93 -12.29
C GLU A 19 -4.72 1.88 -11.28
N LEU A 20 -4.15 1.35 -10.19
CA LEU A 20 -3.33 2.13 -9.26
C LEU A 20 -1.94 2.44 -9.84
N LEU A 21 -1.44 1.63 -10.78
CA LEU A 21 -0.20 1.92 -11.49
C LEU A 21 -0.32 3.26 -12.22
N GLY A 22 0.70 4.11 -12.07
CA GLY A 22 0.70 5.47 -12.61
C GLY A 22 -0.10 6.50 -11.79
N LYS A 23 -0.78 6.11 -10.71
CA LYS A 23 -1.42 7.06 -9.78
C LYS A 23 -0.40 7.59 -8.78
N VAL A 24 -0.66 8.78 -8.26
CA VAL A 24 0.24 9.43 -7.28
C VAL A 24 -0.23 9.14 -5.87
N LEU A 25 0.63 8.52 -5.07
CA LEU A 25 0.47 8.43 -3.62
C LEU A 25 1.01 9.73 -3.00
N ILE A 26 0.18 10.39 -2.19
CA ILE A 26 0.52 11.67 -1.57
C ILE A 26 0.35 11.54 -0.06
N TYR A 27 1.43 11.78 0.68
CA TYR A 27 1.41 12.03 2.11
C TYR A 27 1.58 13.52 2.34
N LYS A 28 0.64 14.12 3.07
CA LYS A 28 0.66 15.55 3.43
C LYS A 28 0.50 15.70 4.93
N ASN A 29 1.46 16.35 5.57
CA ASN A 29 1.31 16.93 6.90
C ASN A 29 1.28 18.47 6.79
N LYS A 30 1.21 19.21 7.90
CA LYS A 30 0.99 20.67 7.89
C LYS A 30 1.96 21.43 6.96
N ASP A 31 3.23 21.04 6.94
CA ASP A 31 4.29 21.80 6.26
C ASP A 31 5.07 20.97 5.22
N GLN A 32 4.76 19.68 5.08
CA GLN A 32 5.52 18.77 4.22
C GLN A 32 4.60 17.95 3.33
N ILE A 33 5.01 17.83 2.07
CA ILE A 33 4.42 16.94 1.08
C ILE A 33 5.49 15.95 0.65
N ILE A 34 5.14 14.68 0.70
CA ILE A 34 5.92 13.57 0.16
C ILE A 34 5.02 12.88 -0.85
N SER A 35 5.49 12.70 -2.08
CA SER A 35 4.70 12.01 -3.09
C SER A 35 5.54 11.16 -4.03
N GLY A 36 4.88 10.17 -4.65
CA GLY A 36 5.49 9.32 -5.67
C GLY A 36 4.45 8.60 -6.53
N ILE A 37 4.85 8.21 -7.74
CA ILE A 37 4.02 7.45 -8.67
C ILE A 37 4.06 5.99 -8.26
N ILE A 38 2.90 5.34 -8.10
CA ILE A 38 2.83 3.91 -7.83
C ILE A 38 3.28 3.15 -9.08
N VAL A 39 4.34 2.35 -8.95
CA VAL A 39 4.95 1.59 -10.05
C VAL A 39 4.90 0.07 -9.85
N GLU A 40 4.61 -0.38 -8.62
CA GLU A 40 4.47 -1.79 -8.31
C GLU A 40 3.37 -2.01 -7.26
N THR A 41 2.47 -2.96 -7.54
CA THR A 41 1.36 -3.34 -6.66
C THR A 41 1.19 -4.85 -6.65
N GLU A 42 0.66 -5.39 -5.54
CA GLU A 42 0.30 -6.79 -5.41
C GLU A 42 -1.14 -6.91 -4.89
N ALA A 43 -1.93 -7.82 -5.47
CA ALA A 43 -3.34 -8.00 -5.15
C ALA A 43 -3.53 -9.24 -4.28
N TYR A 44 -4.24 -9.08 -3.15
CA TYR A 44 -4.66 -10.18 -2.29
C TYR A 44 -6.19 -10.30 -2.31
N ILE A 45 -6.71 -11.45 -2.73
CA ILE A 45 -8.12 -11.56 -3.16
C ILE A 45 -8.89 -12.59 -2.34
N GLY A 46 -9.62 -12.09 -1.35
CA GLY A 46 -10.60 -12.87 -0.61
C GLY A 46 -9.99 -13.95 0.30
N PRO A 47 -10.86 -14.78 0.91
CA PRO A 47 -10.44 -15.77 1.90
C PRO A 47 -9.77 -17.02 1.30
N LYS A 48 -9.82 -17.20 -0.02
CA LYS A 48 -9.23 -18.37 -0.70
C LYS A 48 -7.79 -18.15 -1.14
N ASP A 49 -7.32 -16.90 -1.11
CA ASP A 49 -5.94 -16.57 -1.40
C ASP A 49 -5.06 -16.95 -0.21
N LEU A 50 -4.30 -18.03 -0.35
CA LEU A 50 -3.45 -18.59 0.71
C LEU A 50 -2.29 -17.65 1.11
N ALA A 51 -1.92 -16.70 0.26
CA ALA A 51 -0.91 -15.70 0.59
C ALA A 51 -1.50 -14.52 1.39
N SER A 52 -2.82 -14.36 1.39
CA SER A 52 -3.51 -13.30 2.12
C SER A 52 -3.53 -13.56 3.63
N HIS A 53 -3.39 -12.49 4.41
CA HIS A 53 -3.63 -12.51 5.86
C HIS A 53 -5.06 -12.91 6.23
N ALA A 54 -6.01 -12.84 5.30
CA ALA A 54 -7.40 -13.22 5.51
C ALA A 54 -7.70 -14.70 5.23
N SER A 55 -6.72 -15.47 4.72
CA SER A 55 -6.88 -16.91 4.39
C SER A 55 -7.36 -17.76 5.57
N ARG A 56 -7.00 -17.36 6.80
CA ARG A 56 -7.38 -18.04 8.05
C ARG A 56 -8.55 -17.37 8.77
N GLY A 57 -9.28 -16.50 8.09
CA GLY A 57 -10.39 -15.74 8.65
C GLY A 57 -9.98 -14.45 9.35
N LYS A 58 -10.96 -13.83 10.00
CA LYS A 58 -10.83 -12.53 10.65
C LYS A 58 -10.12 -12.64 12.00
N THR A 59 -9.18 -11.73 12.24
CA THR A 59 -8.44 -11.55 13.49
C THR A 59 -8.42 -10.06 13.83
N PRO A 60 -8.13 -9.66 15.08
CA PRO A 60 -7.98 -8.23 15.41
C PRO A 60 -6.95 -7.51 14.54
N ARG A 61 -5.90 -8.23 14.09
CA ARG A 61 -4.85 -7.65 13.24
C ARG A 61 -5.33 -7.33 11.82
N ASN A 62 -6.14 -8.20 11.22
CA ASN A 62 -6.56 -8.06 9.82
C ASN A 62 -8.01 -7.54 9.69
N GLU A 63 -8.65 -7.14 10.79
CA GLU A 63 -10.07 -6.79 10.80
C GLU A 63 -10.44 -5.67 9.83
N VAL A 64 -9.50 -4.75 9.58
CA VAL A 64 -9.64 -3.64 8.63
C VAL A 64 -9.87 -4.16 7.21
N MET A 65 -9.26 -5.29 6.81
CA MET A 65 -9.48 -5.89 5.50
C MET A 65 -10.92 -6.31 5.27
N PHE A 66 -11.70 -6.56 6.33
CA PHE A 66 -13.11 -6.90 6.26
C PHE A 66 -14.03 -5.64 6.32
N GLY A 67 -13.44 -4.45 6.39
CA GLY A 67 -14.13 -3.16 6.45
C GLY A 67 -14.53 -2.63 5.08
N GLU A 68 -14.77 -1.32 5.02
CA GLU A 68 -15.15 -0.62 3.79
C GLU A 68 -13.94 -0.41 2.85
N ALA A 69 -14.18 -0.37 1.54
CA ALA A 69 -13.15 -0.10 0.55
C ALA A 69 -12.53 1.30 0.70
N GLY A 70 -11.24 1.43 0.39
CA GLY A 70 -10.48 2.67 0.50
C GLY A 70 -9.88 2.91 1.90
N HIS A 71 -10.08 2.00 2.84
CA HIS A 71 -9.38 2.03 4.13
C HIS A 71 -7.93 1.57 3.98
N TRP A 72 -7.01 2.21 4.72
CA TRP A 72 -5.62 1.76 4.80
C TRP A 72 -5.50 0.60 5.79
N TYR A 73 -4.95 -0.51 5.32
CA TYR A 73 -4.50 -1.62 6.16
C TYR A 73 -2.97 -1.63 6.21
N ILE A 74 -2.44 -1.17 7.34
CA ILE A 74 -1.00 -1.12 7.59
C ILE A 74 -0.65 -2.14 8.66
N TYR A 75 0.36 -2.96 8.40
CA TYR A 75 0.84 -3.92 9.39
C TYR A 75 2.37 -3.96 9.44
N LEU A 76 2.88 -4.34 10.60
CA LEU A 76 4.30 -4.59 10.82
C LEU A 76 4.66 -6.01 10.35
N ILE A 77 5.72 -6.12 9.55
CA ILE A 77 6.38 -7.37 9.14
C ILE A 77 7.80 -7.41 9.73
N TYR A 78 8.24 -8.60 10.11
CA TYR A 78 9.53 -8.88 10.76
C TYR A 78 9.82 -8.11 12.06
N GLY A 79 8.86 -7.32 12.57
CA GLY A 79 9.03 -6.52 13.78
C GLY A 79 9.59 -5.11 13.53
N PHE A 80 9.86 -4.71 12.28
CA PHE A 80 10.48 -3.41 11.99
C PHE A 80 10.03 -2.73 10.68
N TYR A 81 9.43 -3.43 9.72
CA TYR A 81 8.96 -2.83 8.48
C TYR A 81 7.44 -2.75 8.41
N ASN A 82 6.90 -1.69 7.82
CA ASN A 82 5.46 -1.55 7.59
C ASN A 82 5.12 -1.88 6.14
N CYS A 83 4.03 -2.63 5.93
CA CYS A 83 3.43 -2.86 4.63
C CYS A 83 2.15 -2.04 4.50
N LEU A 84 2.04 -1.21 3.46
CA LEU A 84 0.89 -0.34 3.20
C LEU A 84 -0.06 -0.98 2.19
N ASN A 85 -1.27 -1.31 2.63
CA ASN A 85 -2.30 -1.88 1.79
C ASN A 85 -3.54 -0.98 1.76
N ILE A 86 -4.28 -0.98 0.65
CA ILE A 86 -5.59 -0.35 0.57
C ILE A 86 -6.68 -1.41 0.36
N VAL A 87 -7.72 -1.38 1.20
CA VAL A 87 -8.85 -2.30 1.15
C VAL A 87 -9.68 -2.02 -0.11
N THR A 88 -10.15 -3.08 -0.74
CA THR A 88 -10.95 -3.06 -1.96
C THR A 88 -12.15 -3.98 -1.84
N GLU A 89 -13.05 -3.92 -2.81
CA GLU A 89 -14.27 -4.74 -2.85
C GLU A 89 -15.23 -4.45 -1.68
N GLU A 90 -16.32 -5.21 -1.65
CA GLU A 90 -17.41 -5.00 -0.70
C GLU A 90 -17.04 -5.37 0.73
N LYS A 91 -17.72 -4.75 1.69
CA LYS A 91 -17.57 -5.05 3.11
C LYS A 91 -17.72 -6.56 3.37
N ASN A 92 -16.89 -7.08 4.27
CA ASN A 92 -16.77 -8.50 4.62
C ASN A 92 -16.19 -9.41 3.53
N TYR A 93 -15.81 -8.89 2.36
CA TYR A 93 -14.98 -9.59 1.40
C TYR A 93 -13.52 -9.13 1.56
N PRO A 94 -12.64 -9.90 2.23
CA PRO A 94 -11.34 -9.40 2.61
C PRO A 94 -10.37 -9.38 1.44
N ALA A 95 -10.26 -8.23 0.78
CA ALA A 95 -9.38 -8.05 -0.36
C ALA A 95 -8.69 -6.69 -0.32
N ALA A 96 -7.42 -6.65 -0.73
CA ALA A 96 -6.61 -5.44 -0.64
C ALA A 96 -5.48 -5.42 -1.68
N VAL A 97 -4.99 -4.22 -1.97
CA VAL A 97 -3.80 -4.00 -2.80
C VAL A 97 -2.65 -3.52 -1.93
N LEU A 98 -1.54 -4.26 -1.92
CA LEU A 98 -0.26 -3.83 -1.36
C LEU A 98 0.44 -2.88 -2.33
N ILE A 99 0.90 -1.73 -1.83
CA ILE A 99 1.79 -0.84 -2.57
C ILE A 99 3.24 -1.30 -2.31
N ARG A 100 3.91 -1.79 -3.35
CA ARG A 100 5.25 -2.37 -3.21
C ARG A 100 6.36 -1.36 -3.50
N ALA A 101 6.17 -0.52 -4.51
CA ALA A 101 7.14 0.51 -4.86
C ALA A 101 6.45 1.76 -5.41
N VAL A 102 7.06 2.92 -5.13
CA VAL A 102 6.69 4.19 -5.75
C VAL A 102 7.92 4.88 -6.33
N GLU A 103 7.80 5.56 -7.47
CA GLU A 103 8.83 6.44 -8.03
C GLU A 103 8.71 7.82 -7.36
N PRO A 104 9.74 8.32 -6.65
CA PRO A 104 9.67 9.60 -5.95
C PRO A 104 9.38 10.79 -6.86
N LEU A 105 8.49 11.69 -6.44
CA LEU A 105 8.15 12.93 -7.16
C LEU A 105 8.47 14.20 -6.35
N GLU A 106 7.98 14.27 -5.10
CA GLU A 106 8.13 15.45 -4.24
C GLU A 106 8.59 15.02 -2.84
N GLY A 107 9.37 15.87 -2.17
CA GLY A 107 9.87 15.59 -0.82
C GLY A 107 11.05 14.62 -0.78
N ILE A 108 11.80 14.47 -1.88
CA ILE A 108 12.92 13.53 -2.02
C ILE A 108 13.94 13.71 -0.89
N SER A 109 14.36 14.94 -0.58
CA SER A 109 15.31 15.18 0.52
C SER A 109 14.81 14.71 1.88
N LEU A 110 13.49 14.75 2.11
CA LEU A 110 12.89 14.21 3.33
C LEU A 110 12.86 12.68 3.31
N MET A 111 12.60 12.07 2.15
CA MET A 111 12.72 10.62 1.97
C MET A 111 14.16 10.15 2.24
N GLU A 112 15.18 10.87 1.75
CA GLU A 112 16.60 10.56 2.00
C GLU A 112 16.94 10.57 3.50
N ILE A 113 16.44 11.58 4.24
CA ILE A 113 16.60 11.67 5.69
C ILE A 113 15.92 10.49 6.39
N ASN A 114 14.67 10.19 6.03
CA ASN A 114 13.89 9.12 6.65
C ASN A 114 14.48 7.73 6.37
N ARG A 115 15.04 7.53 5.18
CA ARG A 115 15.63 6.25 4.75
C ARG A 115 17.12 6.12 5.05
N LYS A 116 17.79 7.22 5.39
CA LYS A 116 19.24 7.30 5.64
C LYS A 116 20.07 6.86 4.43
N THR A 117 19.64 7.21 3.24
CA THR A 117 20.33 6.90 1.97
C THR A 117 20.04 7.98 0.93
N LYS A 118 20.94 8.13 -0.04
CA LYS A 118 20.76 9.00 -1.23
C LYS A 118 20.49 8.20 -2.51
N LYS A 119 20.52 6.86 -2.43
CA LYS A 119 20.20 5.99 -3.56
C LYS A 119 18.70 6.08 -3.83
N LEU A 120 18.32 6.62 -4.98
CA LEU A 120 16.94 6.91 -5.34
C LEU A 120 16.08 5.63 -5.30
N GLU A 121 16.64 4.52 -5.77
CA GLU A 121 16.01 3.20 -5.79
C GLU A 121 15.63 2.67 -4.38
N ASN A 122 16.35 3.11 -3.35
CA ASN A 122 16.14 2.67 -1.96
C ASN A 122 15.27 3.64 -1.14
N LEU A 123 14.79 4.72 -1.74
CA LEU A 123 13.94 5.69 -1.03
C LEU A 123 12.53 5.14 -0.79
N THR A 124 12.04 4.33 -1.73
CA THR A 124 10.62 4.02 -1.86
C THR A 124 10.34 2.60 -2.36
N SER A 125 11.38 1.78 -2.50
CA SER A 125 11.29 0.34 -2.77
C SER A 125 11.81 -0.45 -1.56
N PRO A 126 11.41 -1.72 -1.39
CA PRO A 126 11.97 -2.56 -0.33
C PRO A 126 13.47 -2.72 -0.54
N ASP A 127 14.25 -2.39 0.49
CA ASP A 127 15.68 -2.71 0.49
C ASP A 127 15.86 -4.19 0.81
N LEU A 128 16.11 -5.00 -0.21
CA LEU A 128 16.30 -6.44 -0.08
C LEU A 128 17.75 -6.83 0.22
N SER A 129 18.69 -5.88 0.29
CA SER A 129 20.12 -6.21 0.40
C SER A 129 20.52 -6.88 1.71
N GLY A 130 19.65 -6.88 2.73
CA GLY A 130 19.85 -7.57 4.00
C GLY A 130 18.96 -8.80 4.22
N LEU A 131 18.20 -9.23 3.19
CA LEU A 131 17.25 -10.34 3.26
C LEU A 131 17.72 -11.59 2.48
N VAL A 132 18.96 -11.57 1.99
CA VAL A 132 19.67 -12.70 1.35
C VAL A 132 21.01 -12.96 2.02
#